data_AF-A0A535D3U4-F1
#
_entry.id   AF-A0A535D3U4-F1
#
_cell.length_a   1.000
_cell.length_b   1.000
_cell.length_c   1.000
_cell.angle_alpha   90.00
_cell.angle_beta   90.00
_cell.angle_gamma   90.00
#
_symmetry.space_group_name_H-M   'P 1'
#
loop_
_entity.id
_entity.type
_entity.pdbx_description
1 polymer ?
#
loop_
_entity_poly.entity_id
_entity_poly.type
_entity_poly.pdbx_seq_one_letter_code
_entity_poly.pdbx_strand_id
1 'polypeptide(L)'
;MEPQSQTTIENVYIPATSIGSATFRHSLSKVQVAIRKAPELICGFAQRVGYTGSQDKDLAIYRLKIKPGKDLSTVTLPGFFVIENGVFLDYEQWCQKREVN
;
A
#
# COMPACT_ATOMS: atom_id res chain seq x y z
N MET A 1 -21.90 24.15 -12.53
CA MET A 1 -21.63 22.86 -11.86
C MET A 1 -20.23 22.46 -12.28
N GLU A 2 -19.24 22.86 -11.48
CA GLU A 2 -17.84 22.59 -11.80
C GLU A 2 -17.53 21.11 -11.52
N PRO A 3 -16.81 20.42 -12.42
CA PRO A 3 -16.31 19.09 -12.13
C PRO A 3 -15.28 19.23 -11.00
N GLN A 4 -15.53 18.59 -9.87
CA GLN A 4 -14.53 18.47 -8.80
C GLN A 4 -13.36 17.67 -9.36
N SER A 5 -12.36 18.39 -9.86
CA SER A 5 -11.08 17.87 -10.32
C SER A 5 -10.56 16.87 -9.29
N GLN A 6 -10.42 15.63 -9.74
CA GLN A 6 -9.65 14.58 -9.07
C GLN A 6 -8.31 15.20 -8.66
N THR A 7 -8.23 15.60 -7.40
CA THR A 7 -6.96 16.04 -6.83
C THR A 7 -6.16 14.76 -6.73
N THR A 8 -5.22 14.58 -7.66
CA THR A 8 -4.18 13.56 -7.59
C THR A 8 -3.33 13.89 -6.38
N ILE A 9 -3.84 13.59 -5.18
CA ILE A 9 -3.06 13.72 -3.97
C ILE A 9 -2.04 12.59 -4.08
N GLU A 10 -0.78 12.94 -4.31
CA GLU A 10 0.39 12.06 -4.14
C GLU A 10 0.51 11.68 -2.65
N ASN A 11 -0.49 10.96 -2.14
CA ASN A 11 -0.51 10.44 -0.80
C ASN A 11 0.43 9.24 -0.77
N VAL A 12 1.61 9.45 -0.21
CA VAL A 12 2.53 8.35 0.11
C VAL A 12 1.92 7.55 1.25
N TYR A 13 1.47 6.34 0.93
CA TYR A 13 0.91 5.41 1.91
C TYR A 13 2.03 4.66 2.61
N ILE A 14 1.93 4.58 3.93
CA ILE A 14 2.88 3.86 4.78
C ILE A 14 2.13 2.87 5.67
N PRO A 15 2.77 1.76 6.08
CA PRO A 15 2.24 0.92 7.13
C PRO A 15 2.27 1.70 8.44
N ALA A 16 1.19 1.63 9.21
CA ALA A 16 1.11 2.27 10.52
C ALA A 16 1.97 1.57 11.59
N THR A 17 2.38 0.34 11.30
CA THR A 17 3.41 -0.39 12.05
C THR A 17 4.77 -0.14 11.38
N SER A 18 5.83 0.01 12.18
CA SER A 18 7.21 0.09 11.72
C SER A 18 7.70 -1.24 11.12
N ILE A 19 7.29 -1.52 9.87
CA ILE A 19 7.81 -2.62 9.06
C ILE A 19 8.58 -2.04 7.87
N GLY A 20 9.81 -2.48 7.66
CA GLY A 20 10.62 -2.06 6.50
C GLY A 20 10.19 -2.77 5.22
N SER A 21 9.86 -4.06 5.33
CA SER A 21 9.32 -4.86 4.23
C SER A 21 8.45 -5.98 4.80
N ALA A 22 7.46 -6.41 4.03
CA ALA A 22 6.67 -7.58 4.36
C ALA A 22 7.03 -8.66 3.33
N THR A 23 7.54 -9.79 3.81
CA THR A 23 7.98 -10.91 2.96
C THR A 23 7.15 -12.17 3.19
N PHE A 24 7.42 -13.22 2.42
CA PHE A 24 6.81 -14.55 2.58
C PHE A 24 6.88 -15.09 4.01
N ARG A 25 7.98 -14.83 4.72
CA ARG A 25 8.16 -15.22 6.12
C ARG A 25 7.20 -14.52 7.08
N HIS A 26 6.68 -13.35 6.70
CA HIS A 26 5.78 -12.55 7.52
C HIS A 26 4.33 -12.98 7.28
N SER A 27 3.68 -13.52 8.32
CA SER A 27 2.25 -13.88 8.30
C SER A 27 1.30 -12.67 8.35
N LEU A 28 1.75 -11.48 7.90
CA LEU A 28 1.00 -10.23 7.93
C LEU A 28 -0.08 -10.23 6.83
N SER A 29 -1.22 -10.86 7.13
CA SER A 29 -2.39 -10.92 6.26
C SER A 29 -3.08 -9.57 6.09
N LYS A 30 -2.99 -8.69 7.09
CA LYS A 30 -3.57 -7.35 7.10
C LYS A 30 -2.61 -6.37 7.76
N VAL A 31 -2.41 -5.22 7.13
CA VAL A 31 -1.56 -4.13 7.64
C VAL A 31 -2.38 -2.85 7.68
N GLN A 32 -2.36 -2.12 8.79
CA GLN A 32 -3.00 -0.81 8.86
C GLN A 32 -2.21 0.20 8.02
N VAL A 33 -2.93 1.04 7.27
CA VAL A 33 -2.34 2.03 6.37
C VAL A 33 -2.57 3.41 6.93
N ALA A 34 -1.51 4.22 6.93
CA ALA A 34 -1.54 5.64 7.22
C ALA A 34 -1.00 6.43 6.02
N ILE A 35 -1.22 7.74 6.03
CA ILE A 35 -0.59 8.65 5.06
C ILE A 35 0.68 9.19 5.71
N ARG A 36 1.78 9.29 4.97
CA ARG A 36 3.06 9.79 5.49
C ARG A 36 2.96 11.17 6.18
N LYS A 37 2.04 12.01 5.72
CA LYS A 37 1.76 13.34 6.29
C LYS A 37 1.08 13.28 7.67
N ALA A 38 0.42 12.18 8.00
CA ALA A 38 -0.29 11.94 9.25
C ALA A 38 -0.12 10.47 9.67
N PRO A 39 1.10 10.05 10.06
CA PRO A 39 1.43 8.65 10.32
C PRO A 39 0.65 8.06 11.49
N GLU A 40 0.20 8.91 12.43
CA GLU A 40 -0.64 8.54 13.57
C GLU A 40 -2.11 8.27 13.21
N LEU A 41 -2.55 8.69 12.03
CA LEU A 41 -3.94 8.54 11.59
C LEU A 41 -4.09 7.41 10.59
N ILE A 42 -4.78 6.36 11.02
CA ILE A 42 -5.12 5.23 10.15
C ILE A 42 -6.13 5.68 9.11
N CYS A 43 -5.71 5.71 7.85
CA CYS A 43 -6.54 6.05 6.71
C CYS A 43 -7.07 4.80 6.00
N GLY A 44 -6.73 3.59 6.44
CA GLY A 44 -7.18 2.37 5.76
C GLY A 44 -6.49 1.10 6.21
N PHE A 45 -6.59 0.07 5.37
CA PHE A 45 -5.88 -1.18 5.56
C PHE A 45 -5.45 -1.80 4.23
N ALA A 46 -4.31 -2.48 4.26
CA ALA A 46 -3.76 -3.27 3.19
C ALA A 46 -4.06 -4.74 3.48
N GLN A 47 -4.69 -5.43 2.54
CA GLN A 47 -4.99 -6.85 2.62
C GLN A 47 -4.03 -7.61 1.72
N ARG A 48 -3.31 -8.58 2.27
CA ARG A 48 -2.40 -9.42 1.48
C ARG A 48 -3.22 -10.30 0.53
N VAL A 49 -2.84 -10.30 -0.74
CA VAL A 49 -3.47 -11.07 -1.81
C VAL A 49 -2.52 -12.07 -2.47
N GLY A 50 -1.23 -11.99 -2.17
CA GLY A 50 -0.24 -12.92 -2.70
C GLY A 50 1.18 -12.54 -2.30
N TYR A 51 2.14 -13.06 -3.05
CA TYR A 51 3.56 -12.77 -2.94
C TYR A 51 4.17 -12.65 -4.33
N THR A 52 5.32 -11.96 -4.44
CA THR A 52 6.07 -11.83 -5.69
C THR A 52 6.71 -13.15 -6.14
N GLY A 53 6.79 -14.14 -5.23
CA GLY A 53 7.33 -15.46 -5.48
C GLY A 53 7.13 -16.37 -4.26
N SER A 54 7.89 -17.46 -4.19
CA SER A 54 7.76 -18.53 -3.19
C SER A 54 8.96 -18.65 -2.24
N GLN A 55 9.90 -17.70 -2.27
CA GLN A 55 11.07 -17.67 -1.41
C GLN A 55 10.84 -16.78 -0.18
N ASP A 56 11.56 -17.03 0.92
CA ASP A 56 11.46 -16.24 2.16
C ASP A 56 11.64 -14.72 1.99
N LYS A 57 12.38 -14.32 0.95
CA LYS A 57 12.70 -12.93 0.62
C LYS A 57 11.69 -12.28 -0.32
N ASP A 58 10.78 -13.06 -0.92
CA ASP A 58 9.76 -12.53 -1.81
C ASP A 58 8.78 -11.64 -1.05
N LEU A 59 8.45 -10.49 -1.65
CA LEU A 59 7.62 -9.49 -1.01
C LEU A 59 6.15 -9.93 -1.02
N ALA A 60 5.44 -9.58 0.03
CA ALA A 60 4.00 -9.72 0.10
C ALA A 60 3.32 -8.66 -0.77
N ILE A 61 2.35 -9.10 -1.57
CA ILE A 61 1.53 -8.26 -2.42
C ILE A 61 0.23 -7.94 -1.69
N TYR A 62 -0.12 -6.66 -1.67
CA TYR A 62 -1.27 -6.12 -0.96
C TYR A 62 -2.24 -5.39 -1.90
N ARG A 63 -3.52 -5.43 -1.54
CA ARG A 63 -4.53 -4.47 -2.01
C ARG A 63 -4.81 -3.46 -0.92
N LEU A 64 -4.71 -2.17 -1.26
CA LEU A 64 -4.99 -1.07 -0.34
C LEU A 64 -6.48 -0.75 -0.36
N LYS A 65 -7.07 -0.64 0.82
CA LYS A 65 -8.43 -0.17 1.03
C LYS A 65 -8.36 1.07 1.92
N ILE A 66 -8.60 2.23 1.32
CA ILE A 66 -8.47 3.54 1.95
C ILE A 66 -9.85 4.09 2.28
N LYS A 67 -9.98 4.70 3.44
CA LYS A 67 -11.17 5.40 3.89
C LYS A 67 -10.89 6.91 3.83
N PRO A 68 -11.34 7.61 2.78
CA PRO A 68 -10.98 9.01 2.53
C PRO A 68 -11.61 10.02 3.51
N GLY A 69 -12.49 9.58 4.42
CA GLY A 69 -13.10 10.41 5.45
C GLY A 69 -13.94 9.59 6.42
N LYS A 70 -14.28 10.15 7.59
CA LYS A 70 -15.00 9.44 8.67
C LYS A 70 -16.34 8.84 8.23
N ASP A 71 -17.01 9.52 7.29
CA ASP A 71 -18.34 9.18 6.76
C ASP A 71 -18.33 8.64 5.33
N LEU A 72 -17.15 8.52 4.71
CA LEU A 72 -17.04 8.00 3.34
C LEU A 72 -16.79 6.49 3.34
N SER A 73 -17.37 5.83 2.34
CA SER A 73 -17.15 4.40 2.09
C SER A 73 -15.66 4.12 1.84
N THR A 74 -15.20 2.96 2.32
CA THR A 74 -13.84 2.50 2.05
C THR A 74 -13.70 2.22 0.56
N VAL A 75 -12.77 2.89 -0.11
CA VAL A 75 -12.43 2.67 -1.52
C VAL A 75 -11.26 1.70 -1.62
N THR A 76 -11.33 0.75 -2.54
CA THR A 76 -10.17 -0.08 -2.87
C THR A 76 -9.36 0.66 -3.91
N LEU A 77 -8.10 0.95 -3.61
CA LEU A 77 -7.21 1.54 -4.61
C LEU A 77 -6.97 0.54 -5.74
N PRO A 78 -7.02 0.99 -7.00
CA PRO A 78 -6.64 0.14 -8.12
C PRO A 78 -5.15 -0.20 -8.03
N GLY A 79 -4.79 -1.35 -8.59
CA GLY A 79 -3.42 -1.85 -8.57
C GLY A 79 -3.11 -2.75 -7.37
N PHE A 80 -1.85 -3.17 -7.33
CA PHE A 80 -1.27 -4.00 -6.30
C PHE A 80 -0.08 -3.29 -5.70
N PHE A 81 0.19 -3.53 -4.44
CA PHE A 81 1.23 -2.79 -3.72
C PHE A 81 2.13 -3.73 -2.95
N VAL A 82 3.42 -3.43 -2.94
CA VAL A 82 4.43 -4.11 -2.10
C VAL A 82 4.94 -3.14 -1.05
N ILE A 83 5.43 -3.67 0.08
CA ILE A 83 6.05 -2.84 1.12
C ILE A 83 7.55 -2.95 0.98
N GLU A 84 8.20 -1.84 0.66
CA GLU A 84 9.65 -1.74 0.58
C GLU A 84 10.09 -0.41 1.22
N ASN A 85 11.13 -0.45 2.04
CA ASN A 85 11.61 0.70 2.82
C ASN A 85 10.51 1.40 3.66
N GLY A 86 9.53 0.63 4.14
CA GLY A 86 8.41 1.13 4.94
C GLY A 86 7.40 1.97 4.16
N VAL A 87 7.31 1.79 2.84
CA VAL A 87 6.36 2.50 1.98
C VAL A 87 5.61 1.49 1.11
N PHE A 88 4.32 1.73 0.88
CA PHE A 88 3.57 1.00 -0.14
C PHE A 88 3.93 1.53 -1.52
N LEU A 89 4.59 0.70 -2.33
CA LEU A 89 4.95 0.98 -3.71
C LEU A 89 3.99 0.23 -4.64
N ASP A 90 3.61 0.88 -5.74
CA ASP A 90 2.88 0.21 -6.81
C ASP A 90 3.72 -0.93 -7.39
N TYR A 91 3.10 -2.10 -7.52
CA TYR A 91 3.76 -3.33 -7.94
C TYR A 91 4.24 -3.27 -9.40
N GLU A 92 3.45 -2.68 -10.30
CA GLU A 92 3.83 -2.57 -11.70
C GLU A 92 5.04 -1.63 -11.84
N GLN A 93 5.02 -0.47 -11.18
CA GLN A 93 6.17 0.44 -11.14
C GLN A 93 7.39 -0.20 -10.46
N TRP A 94 7.18 -0.99 -9.40
CA TRP A 94 8.25 -1.71 -8.72
C TRP A 94 8.89 -2.76 -9.63
N CYS A 95 8.11 -3.52 -10.39
CA CYS A 95 8.62 -4.46 -11.40
C CYS A 95 9.45 -3.75 -12.47
N GLN A 96 8.92 -2.67 -13.05
CA GLN A 96 9.63 -1.89 -14.09
C GLN A 96 10.99 -1.39 -13.63
N LYS A 97 11.12 -0.94 -12.37
CA LYS A 97 12.41 -0.49 -11.81
C LYS A 97 13.45 -1.61 -11.67
N ARG A 98 13.00 -2.88 -11.59
CA ARG A 98 13.89 -4.04 -11.43
C ARG A 98 14.25 -4.69 -12.75
N GLU A 99 13.45 -4.52 -13.80
CA GLU A 99 13.79 -5.02 -15.14
C GLU A 99 14.86 -4.17 -15.84
N VAL A 100 15.09 -2.93 -15.37
CA VAL A 100 16.08 -1.99 -15.93
C VAL A 100 17.47 -2.13 -15.26
N ASN A 101 17.61 -2.99 -14.25
CA ASN A 101 18.86 -3.21 -13.49
C ASN A 101 19.32 -4.66 -13.62
#